data_AF-A0A5J4QRB8-F1
#
_entry.id   AF-A0A5J4QRB8-F1
#
_cell.length_a   1.000
_cell.length_b   1.000
_cell.length_c   1.000
_cell.angle_alpha   90.00
_cell.angle_beta   90.00
_cell.angle_gamma   90.00
#
_symmetry.space_group_name_H-M   'P 1'
#
loop_
_entity.id
_entity.type
_entity.pdbx_description
1 polymer ?
#
loop_
_entity_poly.entity_id
_entity_poly.type
_entity_poly.pdbx_seq_one_letter_code
_entity_poly.pdbx_strand_id
1 'polypeptide(L)'
;MACGNALIVGIGGSGRQSLIRLAAHIVNCKFQTVEVIKSYGQMVFREDLKKSLRVAGEKKQQCVLYVSDNHIVKETFLEDLNNLLNVGEIPNIW
;
A
#
# COMPACT_ATOMS: atom_id res chain seq x y z
N MET A 1 2.60 16.82 5.85
CA MET A 1 3.77 16.25 5.17
C MET A 1 3.35 15.86 3.77
N ALA A 2 4.02 16.37 2.74
CA ALA A 2 3.82 15.91 1.37
C ALA A 2 4.59 14.59 1.20
N CYS A 3 3.92 13.55 0.72
CA CYS A 3 4.48 12.24 0.32
C CYS A 3 5.48 11.61 1.32
N GLY A 4 4.96 10.91 2.34
CA GLY A 4 5.78 10.17 3.31
C GLY A 4 5.75 8.67 3.05
N ASN A 5 6.94 8.07 2.88
CA ASN A 5 7.13 6.63 2.72
C ASN A 5 7.97 6.10 3.89
N ALA A 6 7.65 4.91 4.41
CA ALA A 6 8.42 4.30 5.49
C ALA A 6 8.56 2.78 5.29
N LEU A 7 9.76 2.26 5.48
CA LEU A 7 10.05 0.83 5.52
C LEU A 7 10.20 0.40 6.99
N ILE A 8 9.39 -0.55 7.44
CA ILE A 8 9.35 -0.96 8.85
C ILE A 8 9.94 -2.34 9.01
N VAL A 9 11.17 -2.38 9.49
CA VAL A 9 11.94 -3.62 9.74
C VAL A 9 11.76 -4.04 11.20
N GLY A 10 11.55 -5.33 11.42
CA GLY A 10 11.43 -5.90 12.76
C GLY A 10 11.07 -7.37 12.74
N ILE A 11 11.20 -8.01 13.90
CA ILE A 11 10.86 -9.43 14.09
C ILE A 11 9.34 -9.67 14.02
N GLY A 12 8.94 -10.89 13.68
CA GLY A 12 7.54 -11.32 13.70
C GLY A 12 6.92 -11.17 15.10
N GLY A 13 5.63 -10.85 15.18
CA GLY A 13 4.93 -10.68 16.46
C GLY A 13 5.13 -9.34 17.18
N SER A 14 5.98 -8.45 16.66
CA SER A 14 6.26 -7.11 17.23
C SER A 14 5.08 -6.11 17.18
N GLY A 15 3.94 -6.47 16.60
CA GLY A 15 2.76 -5.60 16.54
C GLY A 15 2.87 -4.43 15.55
N ARG A 16 3.84 -4.45 14.62
CA ARG A 16 4.07 -3.38 13.61
C ARG A 16 2.80 -2.95 12.90
N GLN A 17 2.02 -3.90 12.36
CA GLN A 17 0.78 -3.59 11.66
C GLN A 17 -0.24 -2.89 12.57
N SER A 18 -0.38 -3.36 13.81
CA SER A 18 -1.28 -2.76 14.81
C SER A 18 -0.85 -1.33 15.13
N LEU A 19 0.45 -1.07 15.28
CA LEU A 19 0.98 0.26 15.55
C LEU A 19 0.73 1.22 14.38
N ILE A 20 0.97 0.79 13.14
CA ILE A 20 0.71 1.62 11.95
C ILE A 20 -0.78 1.93 11.83
N ARG A 21 -1.64 0.93 12.06
CA ARG A 21 -3.09 1.11 12.02
C ARG A 21 -3.57 2.08 13.10
N LEU A 22 -3.00 1.99 14.31
CA LEU A 22 -3.27 2.93 15.39
C LEU A 22 -2.79 4.34 15.03
N ALA A 23 -1.57 4.49 14.51
CA ALA A 23 -1.02 5.77 14.08
C ALA A 23 -1.91 6.40 12.99
N ALA A 24 -2.29 5.63 11.97
CA ALA A 24 -3.20 6.06 10.92
C ALA A 24 -4.55 6.54 11.49
N HIS A 25 -5.07 5.84 12.50
CA HIS A 25 -6.30 6.24 13.19
C HIS A 25 -6.14 7.57 13.94
N ILE A 26 -5.03 7.77 14.67
CA ILE A 26 -4.74 9.02 15.41
C ILE A 26 -4.70 10.21 14.45
N VAL A 27 -4.14 10.03 13.25
CA VAL A 27 -4.07 11.11 12.23
C VAL A 27 -5.25 11.12 11.25
N ASN A 28 -6.33 10.39 11.54
CA ASN A 28 -7.52 10.27 10.68
C ASN A 28 -7.25 9.89 9.22
N CYS A 29 -6.18 9.12 8.98
CA CYS A 29 -5.87 8.58 7.67
C CYS A 29 -6.56 7.22 7.48
N LYS A 30 -7.14 7.01 6.29
CA LYS A 30 -7.74 5.72 5.95
C LYS A 30 -6.65 4.67 5.76
N PHE A 31 -6.63 3.66 6.62
CA PHE A 31 -5.72 2.52 6.47
C PHE A 31 -6.24 1.58 5.37
N GLN A 32 -5.40 1.32 4.37
CA GLN A 32 -5.66 0.40 3.27
C GLN A 32 -4.53 -0.63 3.20
N THR A 33 -4.89 -1.88 2.94
CA THR A 33 -3.94 -2.96 2.70
C THR A 33 -4.40 -3.74 1.48
N VAL A 34 -3.46 -4.44 0.86
CA VAL A 34 -3.74 -5.43 -0.18
C VAL A 34 -4.28 -6.71 0.45
N GLU A 35 -5.23 -7.35 -0.22
CA GLU A 35 -5.86 -8.60 0.21
C GLU A 35 -5.46 -9.73 -0.73
N VAL A 36 -4.53 -10.56 -0.27
CA VAL A 36 -4.06 -11.71 -1.05
C VAL A 36 -5.12 -12.80 -1.06
N ILE A 37 -5.63 -13.11 -2.26
CA ILE A 37 -6.53 -14.24 -2.52
C ILE A 37 -5.79 -15.39 -3.22
N LYS A 38 -6.39 -16.59 -3.29
CA LYS A 38 -5.74 -17.78 -3.90
C LYS A 38 -5.25 -17.57 -5.34
N SER A 39 -5.87 -16.65 -6.09
CA SER A 39 -5.50 -16.30 -7.46
C SER A 39 -4.93 -14.88 -7.57
N TYR A 40 -4.13 -14.45 -6.59
CA TYR A 40 -3.58 -13.10 -6.55
C TYR A 40 -2.47 -12.92 -7.60
N GLY A 41 -2.85 -12.37 -8.75
CA GLY A 41 -1.94 -12.00 -9.85
C GLY A 41 -1.66 -10.50 -9.89
N GLN A 42 -0.79 -10.10 -10.81
CA GLN A 42 -0.40 -8.69 -11.01
C GLN A 42 -1.59 -7.77 -11.33
N MET A 43 -2.56 -8.25 -12.11
CA MET A 43 -3.77 -7.48 -12.39
C MET A 43 -4.56 -7.18 -11.11
N VAL A 44 -4.74 -8.17 -10.23
CA VAL A 44 -5.48 -8.01 -8.97
C VAL A 44 -4.73 -7.03 -8.04
N PHE A 45 -3.40 -7.17 -7.97
CA PHE A 45 -2.56 -6.22 -7.24
C PHE A 45 -2.69 -4.79 -7.74
N ARG A 46 -2.60 -4.58 -9.05
CA ARG A 46 -2.80 -3.25 -9.66
C ARG A 46 -4.19 -2.68 -9.40
N GLU A 47 -5.23 -3.51 -9.38
CA GLU A 47 -6.58 -3.06 -9.00
C GLU A 47 -6.66 -2.60 -7.54
N ASP A 48 -5.98 -3.26 -6.61
CA ASP A 48 -5.91 -2.80 -5.21
C ASP A 48 -5.13 -1.47 -5.07
N LEU A 49 -4.07 -1.29 -5.85
CA LEU A 49 -3.34 -0.03 -5.94
C LEU A 49 -4.24 1.08 -6.52
N LYS A 50 -5.00 0.80 -7.60
CA LYS A 50 -6.00 1.75 -8.14
C LYS A 50 -7.02 2.16 -7.10
N LYS A 51 -7.56 1.22 -6.31
CA LYS A 51 -8.52 1.53 -5.25
C LYS A 51 -7.92 2.51 -4.24
N SER A 52 -6.66 2.34 -3.87
CA SER A 52 -5.96 3.25 -2.95
C SER A 52 -5.71 4.62 -3.58
N LEU A 53 -5.25 4.65 -4.84
CA LEU A 53 -5.05 5.88 -5.60
C LEU A 53 -6.35 6.66 -5.81
N ARG A 54 -7.48 6.00 -6.04
CA ARG A 54 -8.80 6.66 -6.13
C ARG A 54 -9.24 7.26 -4.79
N VAL A 55 -8.99 6.59 -3.67
CA VAL A 55 -9.28 7.17 -2.35
C VAL A 55 -8.45 8.44 -2.13
N ALA A 56 -7.15 8.38 -2.44
CA ALA A 56 -6.25 9.53 -2.28
C ALA A 56 -6.62 10.69 -3.22
N GLY A 57 -6.82 10.39 -4.51
CA GLY A 57 -7.01 11.39 -5.57
C GLY A 57 -8.46 11.85 -5.73
N GLU A 58 -9.39 10.92 -5.96
CA GLU A 58 -10.79 11.23 -6.28
C GLU A 58 -11.55 11.71 -5.05
N LYS A 59 -11.41 10.98 -3.92
CA LYS A 59 -12.08 11.34 -2.67
C LYS A 59 -11.35 12.40 -1.86
N LYS A 60 -10.14 12.80 -2.29
CA LYS A 60 -9.23 13.72 -1.57
C LYS A 60 -9.06 13.34 -0.09
N GLN A 61 -9.12 12.04 0.21
CA GLN A 61 -9.03 11.52 1.55
C GLN A 61 -7.60 11.04 1.81
N GLN A 62 -6.99 11.48 2.91
CA GLN A 62 -5.68 10.98 3.31
C GLN A 62 -5.77 9.49 3.62
N CYS A 63 -4.86 8.70 3.05
CA CYS A 63 -4.82 7.25 3.22
C CYS A 63 -3.39 6.76 3.41
N VAL A 64 -3.26 5.64 4.12
CA VAL A 64 -2.01 4.89 4.28
C VAL A 64 -2.18 3.58 3.54
N LEU A 65 -1.33 3.34 2.54
CA LEU A 65 -1.20 2.03 1.91
C LEU A 65 -0.16 1.20 2.67
N TYR A 66 -0.58 0.09 3.25
CA TYR A 66 0.28 -0.87 3.93
C TYR A 66 0.48 -2.12 3.06
N VAL A 67 1.74 -2.50 2.86
CA VAL A 67 2.12 -3.72 2.15
C VAL A 67 3.09 -4.48 3.05
N SER A 68 2.86 -5.78 3.22
CA SER A 68 3.76 -6.69 3.92
C SER A 68 4.49 -7.60 2.92
N ASP A 69 5.56 -8.23 3.38
CA ASP A 69 6.26 -9.31 2.67
C ASP A 69 5.31 -10.42 2.23
N ASN A 70 4.36 -10.82 3.08
CA ASN A 70 3.34 -11.82 2.75
C ASN A 70 2.43 -11.41 1.58
N HIS A 71 2.38 -10.12 1.24
CA HIS A 71 1.58 -9.61 0.12
C HIS A 71 2.33 -9.61 -1.22
N ILE A 72 3.65 -9.81 -1.20
CA ILE A 72 4.50 -9.76 -2.39
C ILE A 72 4.64 -11.19 -2.95
N VAL A 73 3.72 -11.55 -3.84
CA VAL A 73 3.67 -12.89 -4.46
C VAL A 73 4.58 -13.00 -5.69
N LYS A 74 4.85 -11.87 -6.36
CA LYS A 74 5.69 -11.79 -7.57
C LYS A 74 6.64 -10.61 -7.46
N GLU A 75 7.84 -10.76 -8.02
CA GLU A 75 8.84 -9.67 -8.06
C GLU A 75 8.32 -8.42 -8.79
N THR A 76 7.46 -8.61 -9.80
CA THR A 76 6.85 -7.49 -10.53
C THR A 76 6.00 -6.56 -9.66
N PHE A 77 5.57 -7.01 -8.47
CA PHE A 77 4.86 -6.14 -7.52
C PHE A 77 5.81 -5.10 -6.91
N LEU A 78 7.08 -5.47 -6.69
CA LEU A 78 8.09 -4.55 -6.19
C LEU A 78 8.41 -3.47 -7.22
N GLU A 79 8.41 -3.80 -8.50
CA GLU A 79 8.57 -2.81 -9.58
C GLU A 79 7.43 -1.79 -9.58
N ASP A 80 6.18 -2.26 -9.47
CA ASP A 80 5.00 -1.40 -9.38
C ASP A 80 5.05 -0.51 -8.11
N LEU A 81 5.46 -1.06 -6.96
CA LEU A 81 5.66 -0.27 -5.74
C LEU A 81 6.79 0.75 -5.90
N ASN A 82 7.91 0.37 -6.51
CA ASN A 82 9.04 1.26 -6.73
C ASN A 82 8.66 2.45 -7.63
N ASN A 83 7.88 2.20 -8.70
CA ASN A 83 7.36 3.25 -9.56
C ASN A 83 6.41 4.18 -8.79
N LEU A 84 5.51 3.62 -7.98
CA LEU A 84 4.61 4.39 -7.14
C LEU A 84 5.36 5.27 -6.12
N LEU A 85 6.41 4.76 -5.49
CA LEU A 85 7.16 5.48 -4.46
C LEU A 85 8.07 6.58 -5.03
N ASN A 86 8.66 6.37 -6.22
CA ASN A 86 9.60 7.31 -6.83
C ASN A 86 8.91 8.36 -7.73
N VAL A 87 7.93 7.92 -8.55
CA VAL A 87 7.28 8.77 -9.56
C VAL A 87 5.88 9.18 -9.13
N GLY A 88 5.24 8.42 -8.24
CA GLY A 88 3.84 8.64 -7.87
C GLY A 88 2.83 8.02 -8.85
N GLU A 89 3.31 7.29 -9.85
CA GLU A 89 2.50 6.65 -10.89
C GLU A 89 3.02 5.24 -11.20
N ILE A 90 2.12 4.36 -11.65
CA ILE A 90 2.45 3.04 -12.16
C ILE A 90 2.13 3.00 -13.66
N PRO A 91 3.10 2.66 -14.53
CA PRO A 91 2.88 2.64 -15.97
C PRO A 91 1.76 1.69 -16.40
N ASN A 92 0.89 2.16 -17.30
CA ASN A 92 -0.25 1.42 -17.83
C ASN A 92 -1.13 0.83 -16.71
N ILE A 93 -1.32 1.59 -15.63
CA ILE A 93 -2.24 1.16 -14.58
C ILE A 93 -3.68 1.30 -15.07
N TRP A 94 -4.04 2.41 -15.73
CA TRP A 94 -5.41 2.72 -16.15
C TRP A 94 -5.86 1.98 -17.41
#